data_AF-A0A354I7T4-F1
#
_entry.id   AF-A0A354I7T4-F1
#
_cell.length_a   1.000
_cell.length_b   1.000
_cell.length_c   1.000
_cell.angle_alpha   90.00
_cell.angle_beta   90.00
_cell.angle_gamma   90.00
#
_symmetry.space_group_name_H-M   'P 1'
#
loop_
_entity.id
_entity.type
_entity.pdbx_description
1 polymer ?
#
loop_
_entity_poly.entity_id
_entity_poly.type
_entity_poly.pdbx_seq_one_letter_code
_entity_poly.pdbx_strand_id
1 'polypeptide(L)'
;MANKYTSEMIKLIRNIQNIDYIPPEAIPEIDLYMDQITTFMDEYLNSSKRFADDKILTKTMINNYTKNDLLPPPEKKKYSKEHMILLIFIYYFKNFLSINDVKGIINPISKNFFQQKDGINLDDIYREVFETQLENIDSQVRDMIRKLNKSNETFSEVEDEEERKILTNFSFICMLSFDIWVKKTIIENIIDHKMDTKPSRKKEPSDI
;
A
#
# COMPACT_ATOMS: atom_id res chain seq x y z
N MET A 1 -15.59 -14.16 -29.00
CA MET A 1 -16.14 -13.51 -27.78
C MET A 1 -15.11 -12.59 -27.07
N ALA A 2 -13.85 -12.60 -27.50
CA ALA A 2 -12.72 -11.83 -26.94
C ALA A 2 -12.97 -10.31 -26.68
N ASN A 3 -13.70 -9.61 -27.54
CA ASN A 3 -13.86 -8.14 -27.44
C ASN A 3 -14.68 -7.68 -26.22
N LYS A 4 -15.65 -8.50 -25.76
CA LYS A 4 -16.46 -8.19 -24.56
C LYS A 4 -15.66 -8.36 -23.27
N TYR A 5 -14.86 -9.42 -23.17
CA TYR A 5 -14.04 -9.70 -21.99
C TYR A 5 -12.95 -8.64 -21.77
N THR A 6 -12.19 -8.31 -22.83
CA THR A 6 -11.18 -7.25 -22.78
C THR A 6 -11.80 -5.91 -22.37
N SER A 7 -13.00 -5.61 -22.87
CA SER A 7 -13.74 -4.40 -22.49
C SER A 7 -14.10 -4.37 -21.00
N GLU A 8 -14.55 -5.50 -20.41
CA GLU A 8 -14.83 -5.60 -18.98
C GLU A 8 -13.54 -5.47 -18.15
N MET A 9 -12.44 -6.10 -18.56
CA MET A 9 -11.15 -5.96 -17.89
C MET A 9 -10.63 -4.52 -17.93
N ILE A 10 -10.78 -3.82 -19.07
CA ILE A 10 -10.42 -2.41 -19.17
C ILE A 10 -11.28 -1.55 -18.23
N LYS A 11 -12.57 -1.85 -18.07
CA LYS A 11 -13.42 -1.16 -17.09
C LYS A 11 -12.92 -1.40 -15.66
N LEU A 12 -12.58 -2.64 -15.31
CA LEU A 12 -12.01 -2.98 -14.00
C LEU A 12 -10.68 -2.24 -13.75
N ILE A 13 -9.79 -2.20 -14.74
CA ILE A 13 -8.52 -1.47 -14.66
C ILE A 13 -8.78 0.04 -14.49
N ARG A 14 -9.75 0.61 -15.20
CA ARG A 14 -10.10 2.04 -15.06
C ARG A 14 -10.77 2.36 -13.73
N ASN A 15 -11.50 1.41 -13.13
CA ASN A 15 -12.07 1.62 -11.80
C ASN A 15 -10.99 1.81 -10.72
N ILE A 16 -9.74 1.39 -10.98
CA ILE A 16 -8.59 1.74 -10.13
C ILE A 16 -8.40 3.25 -10.05
N GLN A 17 -8.91 4.08 -10.97
CA GLN A 17 -8.82 5.54 -10.81
C GLN A 17 -9.58 6.05 -9.56
N ASN A 18 -10.52 5.27 -9.04
CA ASN A 18 -11.22 5.54 -7.79
C ASN A 18 -10.56 4.78 -6.63
N ILE A 19 -9.23 4.86 -6.48
CA ILE A 19 -8.54 4.18 -5.39
C ILE A 19 -9.11 4.65 -4.05
N ASP A 20 -9.33 3.72 -3.14
CA ASP A 20 -9.66 3.97 -1.74
C ASP A 20 -8.46 4.55 -0.98
N TYR A 21 -7.95 5.69 -1.45
CA TYR A 21 -7.05 6.53 -0.67
C TYR A 21 -7.87 7.52 0.14
N ILE A 22 -7.38 7.84 1.34
CA ILE A 22 -7.99 8.86 2.18
C ILE A 22 -7.50 10.21 1.68
N PRO A 23 -8.35 11.10 1.14
CA PRO A 23 -7.89 12.43 0.75
C PRO A 23 -7.41 13.19 2.00
N PRO A 24 -6.37 14.04 1.90
CA PRO A 24 -5.85 14.79 3.04
C PRO A 24 -6.93 15.57 3.80
N GLU A 25 -7.92 16.11 3.08
CA GLU A 25 -9.03 16.89 3.64
C GLU A 25 -10.02 16.06 4.45
N ALA A 26 -10.05 14.74 4.26
CA ALA A 26 -10.91 13.85 5.03
C ALA A 26 -10.35 13.55 6.43
N ILE A 27 -9.04 13.72 6.64
CA ILE A 27 -8.42 13.39 7.92
C ILE A 27 -8.85 14.44 8.97
N PRO A 28 -9.49 14.04 10.09
CA PRO A 28 -10.00 15.00 11.06
C PRO A 28 -8.90 15.83 11.72
N GLU A 29 -9.16 17.14 11.89
CA GLU A 29 -8.29 18.07 12.62
C GLU A 29 -8.39 17.93 14.15
N ILE A 30 -9.37 17.17 14.64
CA ILE A 30 -9.56 16.93 16.07
C ILE A 30 -8.90 15.63 16.50
N ASP A 31 -8.40 15.61 17.74
CA ASP A 31 -7.87 14.39 18.34
C ASP A 31 -8.99 13.34 18.55
N LEU A 32 -8.74 12.12 18.07
CA LEU A 32 -9.70 11.02 18.08
C LEU A 32 -9.40 10.00 19.19
N TYR A 33 -10.45 9.43 19.77
CA TYR A 33 -10.34 8.23 20.59
C TYR A 33 -10.18 6.98 19.73
N MET A 34 -9.60 5.93 20.30
CA MET A 34 -9.35 4.63 19.64
C MET A 34 -10.52 4.12 18.79
N ASP A 35 -11.75 4.16 19.31
CA ASP A 35 -12.94 3.69 18.60
C ASP A 35 -13.24 4.52 17.34
N GLN A 36 -13.07 5.84 17.43
CA GLN A 36 -13.29 6.76 16.31
C GLN A 36 -12.28 6.54 15.19
N ILE A 37 -11.03 6.18 15.54
CA ILE A 37 -10.00 5.83 14.56
C ILE A 37 -10.39 4.58 13.78
N THR A 38 -10.80 3.52 14.49
CA THR A 38 -11.21 2.29 13.82
C THR A 38 -12.43 2.51 12.93
N THR A 39 -13.41 3.29 13.39
CA THR A 39 -14.58 3.67 12.58
C THR A 39 -14.18 4.47 11.35
N PHE A 40 -13.34 5.50 11.51
CA PHE A 40 -12.87 6.31 10.38
C PHE A 40 -12.14 5.46 9.34
N MET A 41 -11.21 4.61 9.78
CA MET A 41 -10.46 3.73 8.88
C MET A 41 -11.39 2.73 8.18
N ASP A 42 -12.37 2.17 8.89
CA ASP A 42 -13.38 1.30 8.30
C ASP A 42 -14.22 2.02 7.24
N GLU A 43 -14.69 3.25 7.51
CA GLU A 43 -15.51 4.03 6.57
C GLU A 43 -14.81 4.31 5.24
N TYR A 44 -13.53 4.72 5.28
CA TYR A 44 -12.80 5.13 4.08
C TYR A 44 -12.12 4.00 3.32
N LEU A 45 -11.83 2.87 3.98
CA LEU A 45 -11.06 1.78 3.38
C LEU A 45 -11.88 0.50 3.22
N ASN A 46 -13.20 0.53 3.47
CA ASN A 46 -14.05 -0.68 3.40
C ASN A 46 -14.02 -1.33 2.02
N SER A 47 -14.01 -0.53 0.96
CA SER A 47 -13.97 -0.98 -0.44
C SER A 47 -12.65 -1.65 -0.80
N SER A 48 -11.57 -1.42 -0.04
CA SER A 48 -10.27 -2.05 -0.28
C SER A 48 -10.14 -3.44 0.36
N LYS A 49 -11.17 -3.92 1.07
CA LYS A 49 -11.20 -5.28 1.61
C LYS A 49 -11.38 -6.30 0.48
N ARG A 50 -10.61 -7.39 0.53
CA ARG A 50 -10.78 -8.51 -0.40
C ARG A 50 -12.00 -9.35 -0.03
N PHE A 51 -12.20 -9.55 1.27
CA PHE A 51 -13.35 -10.25 1.83
C PHE A 51 -14.04 -9.40 2.89
N ALA A 52 -15.36 -9.55 3.05
CA ALA A 52 -16.14 -8.75 4.00
C ALA A 52 -15.64 -8.85 5.46
N ASP A 53 -15.08 -10.01 5.83
CA ASP A 53 -14.55 -10.28 7.18
C ASP A 53 -13.12 -9.77 7.39
N ASP A 54 -12.45 -9.28 6.34
CA ASP A 54 -11.11 -8.71 6.48
C ASP A 54 -11.16 -7.44 7.34
N LYS A 55 -10.27 -7.36 8.32
CA LYS A 55 -10.22 -6.20 9.22
C LYS A 55 -9.24 -5.17 8.70
N ILE A 56 -9.69 -3.94 8.52
CA ILE A 56 -8.84 -2.82 8.10
C ILE A 56 -7.84 -2.50 9.20
N LEU A 57 -8.35 -2.13 10.37
CA LEU A 57 -7.56 -1.79 11.53
C LEU A 57 -8.31 -2.20 12.79
N THR A 58 -7.60 -2.78 13.77
CA THR A 58 -8.20 -3.18 15.04
C THR A 58 -7.52 -2.46 16.20
N LYS A 59 -8.22 -2.33 17.33
CA LYS A 59 -7.62 -1.80 18.57
C LYS A 59 -6.33 -2.52 18.96
N THR A 60 -6.31 -3.84 18.79
CA THR A 60 -5.12 -4.67 19.06
C THR A 60 -3.97 -4.32 18.12
N MET A 61 -4.23 -4.12 16.83
CA MET A 61 -3.21 -3.68 15.87
C MET A 61 -2.63 -2.32 16.24
N ILE A 62 -3.47 -1.32 16.56
CA ILE A 62 -3.01 0.02 16.96
C ILE A 62 -2.15 -0.07 18.22
N ASN A 63 -2.61 -0.80 19.24
CA ASN A 63 -1.82 -1.03 20.45
C ASN A 63 -0.50 -1.74 20.15
N ASN A 64 -0.47 -2.68 19.22
CA ASN A 64 0.76 -3.36 18.81
C ASN A 64 1.71 -2.41 18.08
N TYR A 65 1.21 -1.49 17.25
CA TYR A 65 2.04 -0.49 16.59
C TYR A 65 2.69 0.47 17.60
N THR A 66 1.95 0.88 18.63
CA THR A 66 2.53 1.66 19.73
C THR A 66 3.58 0.87 20.50
N LYS A 67 3.26 -0.37 20.89
CA LYS A 67 4.19 -1.24 21.65
C LYS A 67 5.49 -1.58 20.92
N ASN A 68 5.46 -1.62 19.59
CA ASN A 68 6.62 -1.95 18.75
C ASN A 68 7.35 -0.71 18.21
N ASP A 69 7.04 0.49 18.71
CA ASP A 69 7.64 1.76 18.29
C ASP A 69 7.45 2.06 16.79
N LEU A 70 6.32 1.65 16.20
CA LEU A 70 5.89 2.09 14.85
C LEU A 70 5.01 3.33 14.91
N LEU A 71 4.30 3.52 16.01
CA LEU A 71 3.38 4.64 16.23
C LEU A 71 3.71 5.29 17.57
N PRO A 72 3.85 6.62 17.64
CA PRO A 72 3.94 7.33 18.92
C PRO A 72 2.76 6.98 19.85
N PRO A 73 2.96 6.98 21.18
CA PRO A 73 1.88 6.70 22.11
C PRO A 73 0.83 7.83 22.10
N PRO A 74 -0.47 7.51 22.30
CA PRO A 74 -1.52 8.51 22.32
C PRO A 74 -1.38 9.47 23.51
N GLU A 75 -1.79 10.72 23.31
CA GLU A 75 -1.84 11.73 24.35
C GLU A 75 -3.21 11.73 25.04
N LYS A 76 -3.25 11.50 26.35
CA LYS A 76 -4.50 11.45 27.14
C LYS A 76 -5.57 10.53 26.50
N LYS A 77 -5.12 9.39 25.94
CA LYS A 77 -5.94 8.39 25.22
C LYS A 77 -6.52 8.87 23.87
N LYS A 78 -6.02 9.97 23.33
CA LYS A 78 -6.40 10.47 22.02
C LYS A 78 -5.23 10.45 21.05
N TYR A 79 -5.55 10.41 19.77
CA TYR A 79 -4.64 10.32 18.65
C TYR A 79 -4.88 11.53 17.75
N SER A 80 -3.82 12.29 17.51
CA SER A 80 -3.85 13.46 16.65
C SER A 80 -4.00 13.10 15.17
N LYS A 81 -4.25 14.11 14.34
CA LYS A 81 -4.22 14.02 12.87
C LYS A 81 -2.95 13.31 12.36
N GLU A 82 -1.81 13.61 12.96
CA GLU A 82 -0.55 12.98 12.59
C GLU A 82 -0.46 11.49 12.94
N HIS A 83 -1.08 11.06 14.05
CA HIS A 83 -1.21 9.63 14.32
C HIS A 83 -2.07 8.94 13.25
N MET A 84 -3.13 9.62 12.77
CA MET A 84 -3.96 9.11 11.68
C MET A 84 -3.15 8.92 10.41
N ILE A 85 -2.35 9.92 10.02
CA ILE A 85 -1.47 9.84 8.84
C ILE A 85 -0.51 8.66 8.94
N LEU A 86 0.15 8.47 10.08
CA LEU A 86 1.04 7.31 10.29
C LEU A 86 0.28 5.98 10.20
N LEU A 87 -0.91 5.88 10.79
CA LEU A 87 -1.75 4.68 10.71
C LEU A 87 -2.20 4.36 9.28
N ILE A 88 -2.50 5.39 8.49
CA ILE A 88 -2.85 5.28 7.07
C ILE A 88 -1.66 4.72 6.28
N PHE A 89 -0.46 5.28 6.45
CA PHE A 89 0.74 4.74 5.79
C PHE A 89 1.04 3.30 6.23
N ILE A 90 0.96 3.00 7.53
CA ILE A 90 1.14 1.63 8.04
C ILE A 90 0.14 0.67 7.39
N TYR A 91 -1.13 1.09 7.23
CA TYR A 91 -2.16 0.29 6.56
C TYR A 91 -1.81 0.03 5.08
N TYR A 92 -1.34 1.04 4.35
CA TYR A 92 -0.95 0.85 2.95
C TYR A 92 0.24 -0.09 2.80
N PHE A 93 1.25 0.03 3.66
CA PHE A 93 2.46 -0.77 3.54
C PHE A 93 2.31 -2.23 4.02
N LYS A 94 1.56 -2.47 5.11
CA LYS A 94 1.45 -3.82 5.73
C LYS A 94 0.88 -4.89 4.78
N ASN A 95 0.18 -4.47 3.72
CA ASN A 95 -0.43 -5.38 2.76
C ASN A 95 0.60 -6.11 1.89
N PHE A 96 1.83 -5.58 1.74
CA PHE A 96 2.86 -6.17 0.90
C PHE A 96 4.28 -6.17 1.49
N LEU A 97 4.52 -5.42 2.57
CA LEU A 97 5.79 -5.36 3.30
C LEU A 97 5.73 -6.06 4.65
N SER A 98 6.89 -6.54 5.12
CA SER A 98 6.99 -7.09 6.48
C SER A 98 6.90 -5.99 7.53
N ILE A 99 6.55 -6.32 8.77
CA ILE A 99 6.47 -5.34 9.85
C ILE A 99 7.80 -4.61 10.11
N ASN A 100 8.93 -5.28 9.85
CA ASN A 100 10.27 -4.68 10.01
C ASN A 100 10.55 -3.66 8.91
N ASP A 101 10.14 -3.96 7.68
CA ASP A 101 10.28 -3.04 6.54
C ASP A 101 9.40 -1.80 6.74
N VAL A 102 8.14 -2.00 7.17
CA VAL A 102 7.24 -0.90 7.54
C VAL A 102 7.89 -0.04 8.62
N LYS A 103 8.48 -0.65 9.66
CA LYS A 103 9.20 0.09 10.71
C LYS A 103 10.39 0.87 10.14
N GLY A 104 11.14 0.29 9.21
CA GLY A 104 12.26 0.96 8.55
C GLY A 104 11.86 2.20 7.74
N ILE A 105 10.67 2.17 7.12
CA ILE A 105 10.12 3.32 6.39
C ILE A 105 9.53 4.36 7.35
N ILE A 106 8.72 3.92 8.32
CA ILE A 106 7.92 4.82 9.16
C ILE A 106 8.77 5.51 10.23
N ASN A 107 9.76 4.84 10.81
CA ASN A 107 10.49 5.38 11.95
C ASN A 107 11.30 6.65 11.64
N PRO A 108 12.02 6.76 10.51
CA PRO A 108 12.67 8.01 10.12
C PRO A 108 11.66 9.14 9.92
N ILE A 109 10.48 8.84 9.38
CA ILE A 109 9.42 9.83 9.15
C ILE A 109 8.83 10.31 10.48
N SER A 110 8.42 9.37 11.34
CA SER A 110 7.89 9.66 12.67
C SER A 110 8.89 10.43 13.54
N LYS A 111 10.17 10.02 13.59
CA LYS A 111 11.18 10.69 14.45
C LYS A 111 11.50 12.13 14.06
N ASN A 112 11.45 12.44 12.77
CA ASN A 112 11.92 13.73 12.25
C ASN A 112 10.79 14.72 11.92
N PHE A 113 9.55 14.26 11.79
CA PHE A 113 8.44 15.10 11.31
C PHE A 113 7.17 15.03 12.17
N PHE A 114 7.11 14.12 13.16
CA PHE A 114 5.96 14.02 14.05
C PHE A 114 5.92 15.18 15.05
N GLN A 115 4.79 15.89 15.10
CA GLN A 115 4.50 17.09 15.89
C GLN A 115 5.54 18.20 15.68
N GLN A 116 6.13 18.24 14.48
CA GLN A 116 7.06 19.28 14.06
C GLN A 116 6.33 20.63 13.98
N LYS A 117 6.80 21.62 14.75
CA LYS A 117 6.18 22.96 14.77
C LYS A 117 6.72 23.89 13.69
N ASP A 118 7.97 23.66 13.27
CA ASP A 118 8.68 24.50 12.32
C ASP A 118 9.09 23.69 11.09
N GLY A 119 8.70 24.16 9.91
CA GLY A 119 9.00 23.52 8.63
C GLY A 119 7.95 22.49 8.20
N ILE A 120 8.39 21.52 7.39
CA ILE A 120 7.53 20.47 6.82
C ILE A 120 7.07 19.53 7.95
N ASN A 121 5.77 19.31 8.06
CA ASN A 121 5.18 18.35 9.00
C ASN A 121 4.57 17.13 8.26
N LEU A 122 3.98 16.19 9.01
CA LEU A 122 3.39 14.98 8.42
C LEU A 122 2.17 15.24 7.54
N ASP A 123 1.39 16.29 7.79
CA ASP A 123 0.26 16.67 6.93
C ASP A 123 0.74 17.14 5.55
N ASP A 124 1.78 17.98 5.54
CA ASP A 124 2.43 18.43 4.30
C ASP A 124 2.99 17.25 3.51
N ILE A 125 3.69 16.32 4.19
CA ILE A 125 4.23 15.10 3.57
C ILE A 125 3.12 14.24 3.00
N TYR A 126 2.04 14.04 3.74
CA TYR A 126 0.92 13.21 3.29
C TYR A 126 0.28 13.79 2.04
N ARG A 127 0.01 15.10 2.03
CA ARG A 127 -0.56 15.82 0.90
C ARG A 127 0.30 15.72 -0.35
N GLU A 128 1.60 16.03 -0.22
CA GLU A 128 2.55 15.97 -1.34
C GLU A 128 2.63 14.55 -1.94
N VAL A 129 2.73 13.53 -1.08
CA VAL A 129 2.79 12.13 -1.51
C VAL A 129 1.48 11.71 -2.18
N PHE A 130 0.34 12.09 -1.62
CA PHE A 130 -0.99 11.78 -2.15
C PHE A 130 -1.19 12.41 -3.54
N GLU A 131 -0.89 13.71 -3.69
CA GLU A 131 -1.02 14.44 -4.96
C GLU A 131 -0.11 13.83 -6.03
N THR A 132 1.16 13.58 -5.70
CA THR A 132 2.12 12.92 -6.61
C THR A 132 1.62 11.54 -7.05
N GLN A 133 1.02 10.77 -6.15
CA GLN A 133 0.46 9.46 -6.48
C GLN A 133 -0.73 9.58 -7.44
N LEU A 134 -1.64 10.52 -7.18
CA LEU A 134 -2.82 10.78 -7.99
C LEU A 134 -2.45 11.16 -9.42
N GLU A 135 -1.45 12.02 -9.61
CA GLU A 135 -0.94 12.42 -10.94
C GLU A 135 -0.43 11.23 -11.77
N ASN A 136 0.10 10.19 -11.12
CA ASN A 136 0.68 9.04 -11.79
C ASN A 136 -0.32 7.91 -12.08
N ILE A 137 -1.53 7.95 -11.54
CA ILE A 137 -2.55 6.88 -11.69
C ILE A 137 -2.81 6.58 -13.17
N ASP A 138 -2.99 7.61 -13.99
CA ASP A 138 -3.29 7.44 -15.41
C ASP A 138 -2.19 6.71 -16.17
N SER A 139 -0.94 6.94 -15.79
CA SER A 139 0.21 6.22 -16.35
C SER A 139 0.16 4.74 -15.99
N GLN A 140 -0.15 4.41 -14.74
CA GLN A 140 -0.31 3.02 -14.28
C GLN A 140 -1.47 2.33 -15.03
N VAL A 141 -2.61 3.02 -15.20
CA VAL A 141 -3.76 2.50 -15.95
C VAL A 141 -3.39 2.20 -17.40
N ARG A 142 -2.70 3.12 -18.08
CA ARG A 142 -2.24 2.91 -19.47
C ARG A 142 -1.29 1.72 -19.58
N ASP A 143 -0.36 1.56 -18.65
CA ASP A 143 0.57 0.44 -18.66
C ASP A 143 -0.13 -0.92 -18.43
N MET A 144 -1.10 -0.99 -17.51
CA MET A 144 -1.92 -2.20 -17.31
C MET A 144 -2.73 -2.57 -18.55
N ILE A 145 -3.34 -1.58 -19.23
CA ILE A 145 -4.06 -1.80 -20.49
C ILE A 145 -3.10 -2.30 -21.58
N ARG A 146 -1.90 -1.73 -21.67
CA ARG A 146 -0.87 -2.19 -22.62
C ARG A 146 -0.49 -3.65 -22.37
N LYS A 147 -0.31 -4.05 -21.11
CA LYS A 147 -0.01 -5.44 -20.72
C LYS A 147 -1.15 -6.39 -21.03
N LEU A 148 -2.40 -5.98 -20.79
CA LEU A 148 -3.60 -6.75 -21.15
C LEU A 148 -3.69 -6.97 -22.67
N ASN A 149 -3.46 -5.93 -23.46
CA ASN A 149 -3.45 -6.06 -24.91
C ASN A 149 -2.32 -7.01 -25.35
N LYS A 150 -1.13 -6.87 -24.75
CA LYS A 150 0.01 -7.73 -25.08
C LYS A 150 -0.23 -9.19 -24.72
N SER A 151 -0.84 -9.47 -23.58
CA SER A 151 -1.17 -10.84 -23.20
C SER A 151 -2.22 -11.46 -24.13
N ASN A 152 -3.18 -10.67 -24.63
CA ASN A 152 -4.18 -11.15 -25.60
C ASN A 152 -3.58 -11.52 -26.97
N GLU A 153 -2.38 -11.04 -27.31
CA GLU A 153 -1.64 -11.43 -28.51
C GLU A 153 -0.86 -12.74 -28.33
N THR A 154 -0.72 -13.24 -27.10
CA THR A 154 0.03 -14.47 -26.83
C THR A 154 -0.81 -15.72 -27.14
N PHE A 155 -0.14 -16.85 -27.40
CA PHE A 155 -0.79 -18.14 -27.68
C PHE A 155 -1.79 -18.09 -28.85
N SER A 156 -1.49 -17.28 -29.87
CA SER A 156 -2.33 -17.08 -31.05
C SER A 156 -2.54 -18.36 -31.88
N GLU A 157 -1.62 -19.31 -31.75
CA GLU A 157 -1.61 -20.63 -32.39
C GLU A 157 -2.62 -21.62 -31.78
N VAL A 158 -3.16 -21.33 -30.60
CA VAL A 158 -4.16 -22.19 -29.95
C VAL A 158 -5.52 -21.97 -30.61
N GLU A 159 -6.06 -23.03 -31.23
CA GLU A 159 -7.35 -23.01 -31.93
C GLU A 159 -8.54 -22.98 -30.96
N ASP A 160 -8.44 -23.68 -29.83
CA ASP A 160 -9.49 -23.70 -28.80
C ASP A 160 -9.59 -22.33 -28.10
N GLU A 161 -10.75 -21.68 -28.23
CA GLU A 161 -10.96 -20.31 -27.71
C GLU A 161 -10.92 -20.25 -26.18
N GLU A 162 -11.38 -21.30 -25.48
CA GLU A 162 -11.39 -21.32 -24.01
C GLU A 162 -10.00 -21.62 -23.45
N GLU A 163 -9.25 -22.55 -24.05
CA GLU A 163 -7.85 -22.80 -23.70
C GLU A 163 -7.00 -21.56 -23.92
N ARG A 164 -7.12 -20.92 -25.10
CA ARG A 164 -6.41 -19.67 -25.39
C ARG A 164 -6.75 -18.57 -24.39
N LYS A 165 -8.02 -18.46 -23.98
CA LYS A 165 -8.45 -17.49 -22.96
C LYS A 165 -7.83 -17.76 -21.59
N ILE A 166 -7.71 -19.02 -21.17
CA ILE A 166 -7.03 -19.39 -19.93
C ILE A 166 -5.56 -18.98 -19.99
N LEU A 167 -4.87 -19.29 -21.10
CA LEU A 167 -3.44 -19.01 -21.29
C LEU A 167 -3.15 -17.50 -21.35
N THR A 168 -3.94 -16.73 -22.10
CA THR A 168 -3.79 -15.27 -22.20
C THR A 168 -4.08 -14.56 -20.86
N ASN A 169 -5.04 -15.06 -20.08
CA ASN A 169 -5.28 -14.59 -18.71
C ASN A 169 -4.11 -14.89 -17.78
N PHE A 170 -3.59 -16.11 -17.84
CA PHE A 170 -2.42 -16.50 -17.05
C PHE A 170 -1.21 -15.63 -17.41
N SER A 171 -0.97 -15.36 -18.70
CA SER A 171 0.07 -14.44 -19.16
C SER A 171 -0.10 -13.05 -18.55
N PHE A 172 -1.31 -12.49 -18.56
CA PHE A 172 -1.59 -11.18 -17.96
C PHE A 172 -1.28 -11.17 -16.45
N ILE A 173 -1.72 -12.20 -15.71
CA ILE A 173 -1.44 -12.34 -14.28
C ILE A 173 0.07 -12.42 -14.02
N CYS A 174 0.81 -13.18 -14.82
CA CYS A 174 2.26 -13.27 -14.71
C CYS A 174 2.95 -11.93 -14.95
N MET A 175 2.52 -11.16 -15.94
CA MET A 175 3.07 -9.83 -16.22
C MET A 175 2.87 -8.88 -15.02
N LEU A 176 1.66 -8.83 -14.45
CA LEU A 176 1.37 -8.00 -13.27
C LEU A 176 2.13 -8.48 -12.03
N SER A 177 2.21 -9.80 -11.84
CA SER A 177 2.94 -10.38 -10.71
C SER A 177 4.43 -10.06 -10.77
N PHE A 178 5.01 -10.06 -11.97
CA PHE A 178 6.40 -9.65 -12.19
C PHE A 178 6.62 -8.18 -11.80
N ASP A 179 5.71 -7.27 -12.14
CA ASP A 179 5.82 -5.87 -11.73
C ASP A 179 5.82 -5.71 -10.21
N ILE A 180 4.91 -6.42 -9.52
CA ILE A 180 4.82 -6.40 -8.06
C ILE A 180 6.13 -6.89 -7.46
N TRP A 181 6.66 -8.00 -7.97
CA TRP A 181 7.93 -8.56 -7.52
C TRP A 181 9.08 -7.55 -7.70
N VAL A 182 9.26 -6.98 -8.91
CA VAL A 182 10.32 -6.00 -9.18
C VAL A 182 10.18 -4.77 -8.27
N LYS A 183 8.99 -4.19 -8.16
CA LYS A 183 8.73 -3.01 -7.32
C LYS A 183 9.01 -3.31 -5.86
N LYS A 184 8.56 -4.47 -5.35
CA LYS A 184 8.82 -4.91 -3.98
C LYS A 184 10.30 -5.09 -3.71
N THR A 185 11.04 -5.76 -4.60
CA THR A 185 12.49 -5.94 -4.44
C THR A 185 13.24 -4.60 -4.43
N ILE A 186 12.82 -3.63 -5.25
CA ILE A 186 13.41 -2.27 -5.20
C ILE A 186 13.15 -1.62 -3.85
N ILE A 187 11.92 -1.72 -3.31
CA ILE A 187 11.57 -1.15 -2.00
C ILE A 187 12.42 -1.79 -0.90
N GLU A 188 12.51 -3.12 -0.85
CA GLU A 188 13.32 -3.86 0.13
C GLU A 188 14.80 -3.42 0.06
N ASN A 189 15.36 -3.30 -1.15
CA ASN A 189 16.73 -2.82 -1.34
C ASN A 189 16.93 -1.37 -0.88
N ILE A 190 15.94 -0.48 -1.08
CA ILE A 190 16.02 0.90 -0.60
C ILE A 190 16.06 0.92 0.93
N ILE A 191 15.25 0.10 1.59
CA ILE A 191 15.22 -0.01 3.06
C ILE A 191 16.58 -0.49 3.56
N ASP A 192 17.10 -1.58 2.99
CA ASP A 192 18.37 -2.20 3.40
C ASP A 192 19.60 -1.30 3.20
N HIS A 193 19.59 -0.42 2.19
CA HIS A 193 20.77 0.37 1.80
C HIS A 193 20.68 1.87 2.10
N LYS A 194 19.48 2.44 2.23
CA LYS A 194 19.30 3.91 2.38
C LYS A 194 18.62 4.32 3.67
N MET A 195 17.94 3.42 4.37
CA MET A 195 17.22 3.74 5.62
C MET A 195 17.91 3.22 6.89
N ASP A 196 19.15 2.77 6.77
CA ASP A 196 20.05 2.35 7.86
C ASP A 196 19.40 1.40 8.88
N THR A 197 18.67 0.39 8.38
CA THR A 197 18.05 -0.65 9.19
C THR A 197 18.83 -1.97 9.13
N LYS A 198 20.10 -1.98 9.57
CA LYS A 198 20.71 -3.27 9.95
C LYS A 198 20.58 -3.50 11.44
N PRO A 199 19.75 -4.46 11.90
CA PRO A 199 20.10 -5.21 13.09
C PRO A 199 21.36 -6.00 12.76
N SER A 200 22.40 -5.86 13.59
CA SER A 200 23.61 -6.69 13.51
C SER A 200 23.22 -8.16 13.39
N ARG A 201 23.43 -8.79 12.22
CA ARG A 201 23.43 -10.25 12.14
C ARG A 201 24.51 -10.73 13.10
N LYS A 202 24.09 -11.33 14.22
CA LYS A 202 24.99 -12.10 15.08
C LYS A 202 25.65 -13.13 14.17
N LYS A 203 26.99 -13.09 14.11
CA LYS A 203 27.78 -14.16 13.51
C LYS A 203 27.37 -15.46 14.21
N GLU A 204 26.80 -16.41 13.47
CA GLU A 204 26.76 -17.79 13.94
C GLU A 204 28.21 -18.24 14.16
N PRO A 205 28.51 -18.95 15.26
CA PRO A 205 29.82 -19.55 15.43
C PRO A 205 30.03 -20.55 14.29
N SER A 206 31.13 -20.39 13.56
CA SER A 206 31.62 -21.44 12.68
C SER A 206 31.97 -22.64 13.56
N ASP A 207 31.16 -23.69 13.48
CA ASP A 207 31.51 -24.98 14.07
C ASP A 207 32.80 -25.48 13.41
N ILE A 208 33.77 -25.75 14.28
CA ILE A 208 35.04 -26.45 14.02
C ILE A 208 34.75 -27.95 13.95
#